data_AF-B9VWK6-F1
#
_entry.id   AF-B9VWK6-F1
#
_cell.length_a   1.000
_cell.length_b   1.000
_cell.length_c   1.000
_cell.angle_alpha   90.00
_cell.angle_beta   90.00
_cell.angle_gamma   90.00
#
_symmetry.space_group_name_H-M   'P 1'
#
loop_
_entity.id
_entity.type
_entity.pdbx_description
1 polymer ?
#
loop_
_entity_poly.entity_id
_entity_poly.type
_entity_poly.pdbx_seq_one_letter_code
_entity_poly.pdbx_strand_id
1 'polypeptide(L)'
;ALCMFGDWQHAQSIMDQMPSFYATSHKAIALALCQLVHLTVEPLYRRAGVPKGAKGCVIRPLRNKRAPRPAENFEDLRRDTFSMLCYLGPHLSHDPILFAKIVRLGKGFMKEYQSDSKSEVKDKMDTLLSCFLSIADQVLLPSLSLMECNACMSEELWGLFKLFPYRHRYRLYGQWKNETYSSHPLLVKVKAQTVERAKYIMKRLTKENVKQSGRQIGKLSHSNPTILFDYMLSQIQWYDNLIVPVVDSLKYLTSLNYDVLAYCIIEALANPEKEWKN
;
A
#
# COMPACT_ATOMS: atom_id res chain seq x y z
N ALA A 1 24.95 -0.89 9.79
CA ALA A 1 25.96 -1.96 9.65
C ALA A 1 25.33 -3.35 9.76
N LEU A 2 24.68 -3.72 10.87
CA LEU A 2 24.12 -5.08 11.08
C LEU A 2 23.18 -5.55 9.95
N CYS A 3 22.21 -4.71 9.53
CA CYS A 3 21.32 -5.05 8.40
C CYS A 3 22.07 -5.28 7.08
N MET A 4 23.16 -4.53 6.83
CA MET A 4 23.97 -4.69 5.61
C MET A 4 24.76 -6.00 5.62
N PHE A 5 25.21 -6.45 6.80
CA PHE A 5 25.92 -7.72 6.97
C PHE A 5 24.97 -8.93 7.13
N GLY A 6 23.66 -8.67 7.13
CA GLY A 6 22.61 -9.68 7.25
C GLY A 6 22.37 -10.18 8.68
N ASP A 7 22.86 -9.52 9.72
CA ASP A 7 22.59 -9.97 11.10
C ASP A 7 21.22 -9.46 11.59
N TRP A 8 20.14 -10.09 11.10
CA TRP A 8 18.76 -9.66 11.35
C TRP A 8 18.36 -9.78 12.81
N GLN A 9 18.68 -10.89 13.48
CA GLN A 9 18.24 -11.14 14.86
C GLN A 9 18.76 -10.08 15.85
N HIS A 10 20.04 -9.69 15.73
CA HIS A 10 20.60 -8.62 16.56
C HIS A 10 20.05 -7.25 16.17
N ALA A 11 19.84 -7.00 14.86
CA ALA A 11 19.21 -5.76 14.41
C ALA A 11 17.79 -5.63 14.97
N GLN A 12 17.01 -6.72 14.95
CA GLN A 12 15.67 -6.78 15.53
C GLN A 12 15.71 -6.50 17.03
N SER A 13 16.57 -7.19 17.78
CA SER A 13 16.71 -6.98 19.22
C SER A 13 17.06 -5.53 19.59
N ILE A 14 17.85 -4.85 18.76
CA ILE A 14 18.16 -3.42 18.96
C ILE A 14 16.94 -2.55 18.62
N MET A 15 16.23 -2.87 17.53
CA MET A 15 15.00 -2.14 17.14
C MET A 15 13.91 -2.26 18.20
N ASP A 16 13.80 -3.41 18.88
CA ASP A 16 12.84 -3.63 19.97
C ASP A 16 13.09 -2.77 21.21
N GLN A 17 14.32 -2.24 21.37
CA GLN A 17 14.68 -1.35 22.47
C GLN A 17 14.39 0.13 22.15
N MET A 18 13.97 0.43 20.91
CA MET A 18 13.68 1.80 20.45
C MET A 18 12.18 1.99 20.25
N PRO A 19 11.68 3.24 20.23
CA PRO A 19 10.31 3.51 19.84
C PRO A 19 10.01 2.94 18.45
N SER A 20 8.76 2.52 18.24
CA SER A 20 8.33 1.93 16.98
C SER A 20 8.70 2.83 15.79
N PHE A 21 9.29 2.23 14.77
CA PHE A 21 9.72 2.90 13.53
C PHE A 21 10.78 4.00 13.68
N TYR A 22 11.33 4.23 14.88
CA TYR A 22 12.39 5.22 15.08
C TYR A 22 13.62 4.89 14.21
N ALA A 23 14.08 3.64 14.23
CA ALA A 23 15.22 3.20 13.44
C ALA A 23 14.98 3.36 11.94
N THR A 24 13.80 2.95 11.45
CA THR A 24 13.45 2.98 10.02
C THR A 24 13.05 4.36 9.52
N SER A 25 12.80 5.33 10.41
CA SER A 25 12.68 6.75 10.05
C SER A 25 13.97 7.31 9.43
N HIS A 26 15.12 6.73 9.78
CA HIS A 26 16.38 7.06 9.16
C HIS A 26 16.51 6.32 7.82
N LYS A 27 16.50 7.09 6.72
CA LYS A 27 16.55 6.57 5.35
C LYS A 27 17.65 5.53 5.10
N ALA A 28 18.85 5.72 5.66
CA ALA A 28 19.96 4.77 5.49
C ALA A 28 19.65 3.39 6.09
N ILE A 29 18.98 3.35 7.24
CA ILE A 29 18.58 2.10 7.91
C ILE A 29 17.43 1.45 7.15
N ALA A 30 16.41 2.22 6.73
CA ALA A 30 15.33 1.71 5.90
C ALA A 30 15.85 1.06 4.61
N LEU A 31 16.75 1.74 3.88
CA LEU A 31 17.33 1.20 2.65
C LEU A 31 18.19 -0.06 2.90
N ALA A 32 18.95 -0.10 4.00
CA ALA A 32 19.69 -1.30 4.37
C ALA A 32 18.76 -2.48 4.68
N LEU A 33 17.63 -2.24 5.33
CA LEU A 33 16.60 -3.26 5.58
C LEU A 33 15.91 -3.67 4.27
N CYS A 34 15.58 -2.74 3.36
CA CYS A 34 15.05 -3.05 2.03
C CYS A 34 16.01 -3.96 1.24
N GLN A 35 17.32 -3.69 1.28
CA GLN A 35 18.32 -4.53 0.63
C GLN A 35 18.33 -5.95 1.22
N LEU A 36 18.18 -6.08 2.54
CA LEU A 36 18.10 -7.38 3.20
C LEU A 36 16.83 -8.13 2.77
N VAL A 37 15.68 -7.48 2.74
CA VAL A 37 14.42 -8.08 2.24
C VAL A 37 14.54 -8.46 0.77
N HIS A 38 15.18 -7.64 -0.06
CA HIS A 38 15.46 -7.98 -1.44
C HIS A 38 16.21 -9.31 -1.59
N LEU A 39 17.20 -9.56 -0.73
CA LEU A 39 17.96 -10.81 -0.72
C LEU A 39 17.09 -12.00 -0.31
N THR A 40 16.18 -11.82 0.66
CA THR A 40 15.34 -12.92 1.14
C THR A 40 14.27 -13.30 0.12
N VAL A 41 13.67 -12.34 -0.58
CA VAL A 41 12.56 -12.61 -1.50
C VAL A 41 13.00 -12.97 -2.92
N GLU A 42 14.27 -12.79 -3.27
CA GLU A 42 14.74 -12.90 -4.66
C GLU A 42 14.46 -14.27 -5.31
N PRO A 43 14.72 -15.43 -4.68
CA PRO A 43 14.48 -16.72 -5.33
C PRO A 43 12.99 -16.97 -5.62
N LEU A 44 12.14 -16.70 -4.62
CA LEU A 44 10.69 -16.80 -4.79
C LEU A 44 10.17 -15.80 -5.82
N TYR A 45 10.68 -14.57 -5.82
CA TYR A 45 10.28 -13.55 -6.79
C TYR A 45 10.61 -13.97 -8.22
N ARG A 46 11.79 -14.57 -8.46
CA ARG A 46 12.14 -15.10 -9.80
C ARG A 46 11.18 -16.16 -10.30
N ARG A 47 10.65 -17.00 -9.40
CA ARG A 47 9.70 -18.05 -9.77
C ARG A 47 8.28 -17.52 -9.97
N ALA A 48 7.79 -16.71 -9.04
CA ALA A 48 6.36 -16.39 -8.93
C ALA A 48 6.00 -14.93 -9.31
N GLY A 49 6.96 -14.01 -9.26
CA GLY A 49 6.70 -12.57 -9.34
C GLY A 49 7.30 -11.86 -10.56
N VAL A 50 8.29 -12.44 -11.24
CA VAL A 50 8.93 -11.81 -12.41
C VAL A 50 7.95 -11.77 -13.60
N PRO A 51 7.71 -10.58 -14.21
CA PRO A 51 6.92 -10.48 -15.43
C PRO A 51 7.53 -11.30 -16.57
N LYS A 52 6.68 -11.90 -17.41
CA LYS A 52 7.13 -12.65 -18.60
C LYS A 52 8.04 -11.76 -19.46
N GLY A 53 9.25 -12.24 -19.76
CA GLY A 53 10.22 -11.54 -20.60
C GLY A 53 11.16 -10.56 -19.86
N ALA A 54 10.96 -10.31 -18.57
CA ALA A 54 11.88 -9.48 -17.79
C ALA A 54 13.10 -10.29 -17.35
N LYS A 55 14.32 -9.79 -17.63
CA LYS A 55 15.55 -10.33 -17.08
C LYS A 55 15.80 -9.70 -15.70
N GLY A 56 15.76 -10.52 -14.65
CA GLY A 56 16.04 -10.07 -13.28
C GLY A 56 17.50 -9.68 -13.10
N CYS A 57 17.76 -8.71 -12.21
CA CYS A 57 19.12 -8.40 -11.76
C CYS A 57 19.64 -9.54 -10.88
N VAL A 58 20.91 -9.93 -11.05
CA VAL A 58 21.52 -10.96 -10.22
C VAL A 58 21.88 -10.38 -8.86
N ILE A 59 21.02 -10.61 -7.87
CA ILE A 59 21.35 -10.30 -6.48
C ILE A 59 22.24 -11.42 -5.92
N ARG A 60 23.41 -11.05 -5.40
CA ARG A 60 24.35 -12.00 -4.79
C ARG A 60 23.92 -12.30 -3.35
N PRO A 61 23.69 -13.57 -2.99
CA PRO A 61 23.35 -13.93 -1.61
C PRO A 61 24.46 -13.53 -0.65
N LEU A 62 24.09 -13.13 0.57
CA LEU A 62 25.05 -12.97 1.66
C LEU A 62 25.57 -14.35 2.08
N ARG A 63 26.90 -14.52 2.10
CA ARG A 63 27.56 -15.79 2.48
C ARG A 63 27.71 -15.96 4.01
N ASN A 64 27.02 -15.14 4.80
CA ASN A 64 27.11 -15.14 6.26
C ASN A 64 26.12 -16.16 6.86
N LYS A 65 26.55 -16.95 7.84
CA LYS A 65 25.69 -17.93 8.55
C LYS A 65 24.53 -17.27 9.30
N ARG A 66 24.65 -16.00 9.67
CA ARG A 66 23.62 -15.23 10.38
C ARG A 66 22.62 -14.54 9.45
N ALA A 67 22.85 -14.58 8.14
CA ALA A 67 21.93 -14.01 7.17
C ALA A 67 20.60 -14.79 7.16
N PRO A 68 19.45 -14.09 7.08
CA PRO A 68 18.16 -14.74 6.88
C PRO A 68 18.20 -15.65 5.65
N ARG A 69 17.57 -16.81 5.75
CA ARG A 69 17.52 -17.75 4.63
C ARG A 69 16.61 -17.19 3.54
N PRO A 70 17.02 -17.24 2.25
CA PRO A 70 16.14 -16.87 1.17
C PRO A 70 14.87 -17.74 1.14
N ALA A 71 13.74 -17.12 0.82
CA ALA A 71 12.47 -17.81 0.71
C ALA A 71 12.40 -18.59 -0.60
N GLU A 72 12.15 -19.89 -0.52
CA GLU A 72 11.95 -20.75 -1.68
C GLU A 72 10.46 -21.02 -1.94
N ASN A 73 9.60 -20.87 -0.94
CA ASN A 73 8.14 -20.97 -1.04
C ASN A 73 7.46 -19.85 -0.23
N PHE A 74 6.13 -19.75 -0.34
CA PHE A 74 5.38 -18.70 0.36
C PHE A 74 5.39 -18.86 1.88
N GLU A 75 5.48 -20.07 2.42
CA GLU A 75 5.60 -20.31 3.86
C GLU A 75 6.90 -19.75 4.43
N ASP A 76 8.00 -19.83 3.67
CA ASP A 76 9.29 -19.31 4.09
C ASP A 76 9.28 -17.78 4.32
N LEU A 77 8.35 -17.05 3.69
CA LEU A 77 8.18 -15.61 3.92
C LEU A 77 7.82 -15.29 5.37
N ARG A 78 7.13 -16.21 6.06
CA ARG A 78 6.72 -16.02 7.46
C ARG A 78 7.87 -16.05 8.44
N ARG A 79 9.02 -16.65 8.07
CA ARG A 79 10.17 -16.80 8.97
C ARG A 79 10.71 -15.44 9.39
N ASP A 80 11.20 -14.68 8.42
CA ASP A 80 11.84 -13.39 8.65
C ASP A 80 11.24 -12.27 7.78
N THR A 81 10.82 -12.58 6.55
CA THR A 81 10.44 -11.55 5.55
C THR A 81 9.26 -10.69 6.01
N PHE A 82 8.17 -11.31 6.47
CA PHE A 82 7.03 -10.54 6.96
C PHE A 82 7.38 -9.72 8.21
N SER A 83 8.20 -10.27 9.12
CA SER A 83 8.67 -9.51 10.28
C SER A 83 9.48 -8.28 9.85
N MET A 84 10.46 -8.44 8.95
CA MET A 84 11.27 -7.33 8.43
C MET A 84 10.41 -6.26 7.76
N LEU A 85 9.40 -6.65 6.99
CA LEU A 85 8.45 -5.71 6.38
C LEU A 85 7.63 -4.96 7.44
N CYS A 86 7.19 -5.61 8.52
CA CYS A 86 6.49 -4.95 9.61
C CYS A 86 7.39 -3.93 10.35
N TYR A 87 8.66 -4.25 10.62
CA TYR A 87 9.61 -3.26 11.20
C TYR A 87 9.90 -2.09 10.23
N LEU A 88 9.88 -2.35 8.93
CA LEU A 88 10.04 -1.32 7.91
C LEU A 88 8.83 -0.37 7.86
N GLY A 89 7.61 -0.91 7.93
CA GLY A 89 6.36 -0.15 7.94
C GLY A 89 6.23 0.79 6.73
N PRO A 90 5.84 2.07 6.93
CA PRO A 90 5.59 3.00 5.82
C PRO A 90 6.87 3.43 5.08
N HIS A 91 8.05 3.10 5.62
CA HIS A 91 9.34 3.48 5.05
C HIS A 91 9.73 2.63 3.84
N LEU A 92 8.94 1.62 3.47
CA LEU A 92 9.04 0.94 2.17
C LEU A 92 8.80 1.92 1.00
N SER A 93 8.18 3.08 1.24
CA SER A 93 8.11 4.20 0.30
C SER A 93 9.46 4.65 -0.29
N HIS A 94 10.58 4.39 0.41
CA HIS A 94 11.92 4.69 -0.08
C HIS A 94 12.43 3.73 -1.17
N ASP A 95 11.81 2.55 -1.33
CA ASP A 95 12.18 1.55 -2.32
C ASP A 95 10.95 1.05 -3.12
N PRO A 96 10.55 1.78 -4.18
CA PRO A 96 9.44 1.39 -5.05
C PRO A 96 9.64 0.04 -5.75
N ILE A 97 10.89 -0.41 -5.92
CA ILE A 97 11.20 -1.68 -6.57
C ILE A 97 10.80 -2.82 -5.63
N LEU A 98 11.21 -2.73 -4.36
CA LEU A 98 10.81 -3.70 -3.35
C LEU A 98 9.29 -3.72 -3.17
N PHE A 99 8.64 -2.56 -3.12
CA PHE A 99 7.18 -2.45 -3.09
C PHE A 99 6.53 -3.29 -4.20
N ALA A 100 6.94 -3.09 -5.46
CA ALA A 100 6.41 -3.83 -6.59
C ALA A 100 6.70 -5.35 -6.49
N LYS A 101 7.88 -5.75 -5.98
CA LYS A 101 8.20 -7.17 -5.75
C LYS A 101 7.23 -7.81 -4.76
N ILE A 102 6.98 -7.16 -3.62
CA ILE A 102 6.07 -7.68 -2.58
C ILE A 102 4.64 -7.79 -3.12
N VAL A 103 4.16 -6.76 -3.83
CA VAL A 103 2.84 -6.80 -4.46
C VAL A 103 2.73 -7.96 -5.45
N ARG A 104 3.74 -8.16 -6.30
CA ARG A 104 3.76 -9.27 -7.28
C ARG A 104 3.86 -10.63 -6.65
N LEU A 105 4.59 -10.78 -5.55
CA LEU A 105 4.59 -12.00 -4.75
C LEU A 105 3.20 -12.29 -4.18
N GLY A 106 2.52 -11.28 -3.64
CA GLY A 106 1.12 -11.42 -3.22
C GLY A 106 0.22 -11.89 -4.37
N LYS A 107 0.39 -11.37 -5.58
CA LYS A 107 -0.37 -11.85 -6.75
C LYS A 107 -0.04 -13.29 -7.11
N GLY A 108 1.23 -13.68 -7.02
CA GLY A 108 1.68 -15.06 -7.21
C GLY A 108 1.01 -15.99 -6.19
N PHE A 109 1.05 -15.61 -4.92
CA PHE A 109 0.39 -16.34 -3.83
C PHE A 109 -1.12 -16.48 -4.08
N MET A 110 -1.81 -15.40 -4.44
CA MET A 110 -3.26 -15.44 -4.67
C MET A 110 -3.66 -16.37 -5.82
N LYS A 111 -2.79 -16.59 -6.82
CA LYS A 111 -3.04 -17.58 -7.87
C LYS A 111 -2.97 -19.02 -7.32
N GLU A 112 -1.97 -19.32 -6.50
CA GLU A 112 -1.84 -20.63 -5.84
C GLU A 112 -3.00 -20.87 -4.87
N TYR A 113 -3.34 -19.84 -4.08
CA TYR A 113 -4.46 -19.86 -3.13
C TYR A 113 -5.82 -20.19 -3.76
N GLN A 114 -6.05 -19.75 -5.01
CA GLN A 114 -7.29 -19.99 -5.75
C GLN A 114 -7.31 -21.36 -6.45
N SER A 115 -6.15 -21.96 -6.71
CA SER A 115 -6.05 -23.25 -7.41
C SER A 115 -6.12 -24.48 -6.50
N ASP A 116 -5.79 -24.35 -5.21
CA ASP A 116 -5.63 -25.49 -4.31
C ASP A 116 -6.89 -25.73 -3.44
N SER A 117 -7.46 -26.95 -3.53
CA SER A 117 -8.75 -27.31 -2.92
C SER A 117 -8.65 -28.30 -1.73
N LYS A 118 -7.45 -28.61 -1.24
CA LYS A 118 -7.27 -29.58 -0.14
C LYS A 118 -7.44 -28.92 1.24
N SER A 119 -8.22 -29.56 2.12
CA SER A 119 -8.60 -29.02 3.44
C SER A 119 -7.42 -28.64 4.35
N GLU A 120 -6.43 -29.52 4.54
CA GLU A 120 -5.28 -29.22 5.43
C GLU A 120 -4.32 -28.15 4.87
N VAL A 121 -4.26 -28.03 3.54
CA VAL A 121 -3.47 -26.97 2.87
C VAL A 121 -4.18 -25.63 3.03
N LYS A 122 -5.52 -25.64 3.15
CA LYS A 122 -6.33 -24.43 3.27
C LYS A 122 -6.03 -23.64 4.53
N ASP A 123 -5.93 -24.26 5.69
CA ASP A 123 -5.65 -23.55 6.96
C ASP A 123 -4.30 -22.80 6.94
N LYS A 124 -3.28 -23.44 6.36
CA LYS A 124 -1.95 -22.84 6.17
C LYS A 124 -2.01 -21.65 5.20
N MET A 125 -2.70 -21.84 4.08
CA MET A 125 -2.95 -20.81 3.08
C MET A 125 -3.76 -19.63 3.64
N ASP A 126 -4.73 -19.88 4.52
CA ASP A 126 -5.52 -18.83 5.18
C ASP A 126 -4.68 -18.03 6.18
N THR A 127 -3.73 -18.69 6.85
CA THR A 127 -2.73 -18.03 7.69
C THR A 127 -1.83 -17.11 6.85
N LEU A 128 -1.36 -17.59 5.69
CA LEU A 128 -0.56 -16.77 4.77
C LEU A 128 -1.36 -15.59 4.19
N LEU A 129 -2.63 -15.81 3.82
CA LEU A 129 -3.52 -14.76 3.38
C LEU A 129 -3.64 -13.67 4.46
N SER A 130 -3.82 -14.07 5.72
CA SER A 130 -3.87 -13.16 6.86
C SER A 130 -2.57 -12.35 7.01
N CYS A 131 -1.40 -12.98 6.81
CA CYS A 131 -0.13 -12.26 6.76
C CYS A 131 -0.07 -11.25 5.60
N PHE A 132 -0.48 -11.62 4.38
CA PHE A 132 -0.50 -10.70 3.25
C PHE A 132 -1.47 -9.53 3.45
N LEU A 133 -2.63 -9.77 4.06
CA LEU A 133 -3.57 -8.71 4.45
C LEU A 133 -2.93 -7.78 5.50
N SER A 134 -2.22 -8.33 6.49
CA SER A 134 -1.47 -7.53 7.47
C SER A 134 -0.36 -6.70 6.83
N ILE A 135 0.36 -7.24 5.84
CA ILE A 135 1.38 -6.50 5.08
C ILE A 135 0.72 -5.42 4.21
N ALA A 136 -0.44 -5.68 3.62
CA ALA A 136 -1.17 -4.68 2.87
C ALA A 136 -1.57 -3.49 3.76
N ASP A 137 -2.08 -3.77 4.96
CA ASP A 137 -2.54 -2.78 5.94
C ASP A 137 -1.39 -1.98 6.57
N GLN A 138 -0.35 -2.67 7.08
CA GLN A 138 0.71 -2.04 7.88
C GLN A 138 1.88 -1.50 7.05
N VAL A 139 2.03 -1.95 5.80
CA VAL A 139 3.21 -1.65 4.99
C VAL A 139 2.82 -1.03 3.65
N LEU A 140 2.03 -1.72 2.82
CA LEU A 140 1.78 -1.28 1.44
C LEU A 140 0.94 -0.01 1.37
N LEU A 141 -0.21 0.04 2.05
CA LEU A 141 -1.09 1.22 2.04
C LEU A 141 -0.42 2.46 2.67
N PRO A 142 0.20 2.38 3.86
CA PRO A 142 0.97 3.49 4.42
C PRO A 142 2.11 3.95 3.50
N SER A 143 2.81 3.02 2.86
CA SER A 143 3.91 3.36 1.94
C SER A 143 3.41 4.06 0.69
N LEU A 144 2.29 3.61 0.12
CA LEU A 144 1.66 4.26 -1.04
C LEU A 144 1.25 5.70 -0.69
N SER A 145 0.71 5.93 0.51
CA SER A 145 0.38 7.27 1.01
C SER A 145 1.58 8.21 1.09
N LEU A 146 2.76 7.68 1.45
CA LEU A 146 4.01 8.46 1.49
C LEU A 146 4.67 8.65 0.12
N MET A 147 4.37 7.82 -0.87
CA MET A 147 4.92 7.96 -2.22
C MET A 147 4.27 9.14 -2.93
N GLU A 148 5.07 10.03 -3.52
CA GLU A 148 4.53 11.16 -4.28
C GLU A 148 4.05 10.70 -5.66
N CYS A 149 2.75 10.84 -5.93
CA CYS A 149 2.16 10.81 -7.27
C CYS A 149 2.53 9.55 -8.10
N ASN A 150 2.24 8.35 -7.58
CA ASN A 150 2.64 7.11 -8.23
C ASN A 150 1.47 6.29 -8.78
N ALA A 151 0.93 6.74 -9.93
CA ALA A 151 -0.16 6.05 -10.63
C ALA A 151 0.18 4.58 -10.93
N CYS A 152 1.42 4.32 -11.33
CA CYS A 152 1.88 2.96 -11.65
C CYS A 152 1.87 2.04 -10.44
N MET A 153 2.30 2.53 -9.27
CA MET A 153 2.28 1.72 -8.03
C MET A 153 0.85 1.52 -7.50
N SER A 154 -0.03 2.51 -7.68
CA SER A 154 -1.47 2.37 -7.42
C SER A 154 -2.09 1.23 -8.27
N GLU A 155 -1.79 1.19 -9.57
CA GLU A 155 -2.26 0.11 -10.46
C GLU A 155 -1.63 -1.25 -10.15
N GLU A 156 -0.35 -1.30 -9.80
CA GLU A 156 0.29 -2.55 -9.39
C GLU A 156 -0.38 -3.09 -8.11
N LEU A 157 -0.65 -2.22 -7.12
CA LEU A 157 -1.35 -2.58 -5.88
C LEU A 157 -2.78 -3.06 -6.15
N TRP A 158 -3.51 -2.39 -7.06
CA TRP A 158 -4.81 -2.85 -7.53
C TRP A 158 -4.75 -4.27 -8.10
N GLY A 159 -3.68 -4.58 -8.85
CA GLY A 159 -3.43 -5.91 -9.38
C GLY A 159 -3.43 -7.02 -8.33
N LEU A 160 -3.03 -6.70 -7.09
CA LEU A 160 -3.16 -7.58 -5.92
C LEU A 160 -4.54 -7.48 -5.29
N PHE A 161 -5.01 -6.27 -4.99
CA PHE A 161 -6.24 -6.07 -4.22
C PHE A 161 -7.44 -6.70 -4.90
N LYS A 162 -7.57 -6.59 -6.23
CA LYS A 162 -8.67 -7.20 -6.99
C LYS A 162 -8.78 -8.73 -6.84
N LEU A 163 -7.71 -9.40 -6.37
CA LEU A 163 -7.71 -10.84 -6.11
C LEU A 163 -8.23 -11.17 -4.71
N PHE A 164 -8.19 -10.22 -3.77
CA PHE A 164 -8.75 -10.41 -2.44
C PHE A 164 -10.28 -10.42 -2.48
N PRO A 165 -10.94 -11.25 -1.64
CA PRO A 165 -12.38 -11.17 -1.46
C PRO A 165 -12.82 -9.76 -1.09
N TYR A 166 -13.98 -9.35 -1.63
CA TYR A 166 -14.54 -8.00 -1.45
C TYR A 166 -14.53 -7.51 0.01
N ARG A 167 -14.92 -8.36 0.96
CA ARG A 167 -14.99 -8.00 2.39
C ARG A 167 -13.63 -7.58 2.94
N HIS A 168 -12.54 -8.26 2.55
CA HIS A 168 -11.20 -7.90 2.98
C HIS A 168 -10.73 -6.60 2.34
N ARG A 169 -11.01 -6.37 1.04
CA ARG A 169 -10.69 -5.11 0.37
C ARG A 169 -11.31 -3.91 1.09
N TYR A 170 -12.61 -4.00 1.40
CA TYR A 170 -13.35 -2.90 2.02
C TYR A 170 -12.95 -2.67 3.47
N ARG A 171 -12.59 -3.74 4.19
CA ARG A 171 -11.95 -3.62 5.50
C ARG A 171 -10.63 -2.85 5.42
N LEU A 172 -9.76 -3.20 4.46
CA LEU A 172 -8.48 -2.51 4.24
C LEU A 172 -8.69 -1.02 3.94
N TYR A 173 -9.70 -0.65 3.13
CA TYR A 173 -9.99 0.76 2.86
C TYR A 173 -10.49 1.51 4.09
N GLY A 174 -11.30 0.86 4.95
CA GLY A 174 -11.72 1.43 6.22
C GLY A 174 -10.55 1.68 7.17
N GLN A 175 -9.64 0.71 7.30
CA GLN A 175 -8.41 0.87 8.08
C GLN A 175 -7.53 1.98 7.48
N TRP A 176 -7.40 2.03 6.15
CA TRP A 176 -6.64 3.06 5.46
C TRP A 176 -7.14 4.47 5.76
N LYS A 177 -8.47 4.66 5.78
CA LYS A 177 -9.07 5.97 6.06
C LYS A 177 -8.94 6.36 7.53
N ASN A 178 -9.25 5.43 8.44
CA ASN A 178 -9.53 5.74 9.84
C ASN A 178 -8.35 5.51 10.78
N GLU A 179 -7.46 4.57 10.47
CA GLU A 179 -6.37 4.16 11.37
C GLU A 179 -5.00 4.54 10.81
N THR A 180 -4.74 4.25 9.52
CA THR A 180 -3.41 4.39 8.91
C THR A 180 -2.82 5.79 9.03
N TYR A 181 -3.59 6.86 8.83
CA TYR A 181 -3.00 8.21 8.85
C TYR A 181 -2.59 8.70 10.23
N SER A 182 -3.13 8.10 11.29
CA SER A 182 -2.85 8.48 12.67
C SER A 182 -1.68 7.68 13.27
N SER A 183 -1.22 6.62 12.60
CA SER A 183 -0.20 5.73 13.15
C SER A 183 1.23 6.28 13.08
N HIS A 184 1.52 7.23 12.16
CA HIS A 184 2.85 7.82 12.02
C HIS A 184 2.80 9.35 11.82
N PRO A 185 3.73 10.11 12.43
CA PRO A 185 3.79 11.57 12.26
C PRO A 185 3.92 12.03 10.80
N LEU A 186 4.66 11.28 9.97
CA LEU A 186 4.78 11.57 8.54
C LEU A 186 3.45 11.43 7.79
N LEU A 187 2.63 10.43 8.16
CA LEU A 187 1.32 10.24 7.55
C LEU A 187 0.33 11.30 8.01
N VAL A 188 0.40 11.76 9.26
CA VAL A 188 -0.37 12.91 9.75
C VAL A 188 -0.06 14.16 8.93
N LYS A 189 1.23 14.42 8.67
CA LYS A 189 1.68 15.52 7.82
C LYS A 189 1.14 15.38 6.38
N VAL A 190 1.26 14.20 5.78
CA VAL A 190 0.74 13.93 4.43
C VAL A 190 -0.78 14.10 4.37
N LYS A 191 -1.50 13.69 5.42
CA LYS A 191 -2.94 13.89 5.53
C LYS A 191 -3.30 15.37 5.50
N ALA A 192 -2.63 16.18 6.34
CA ALA A 192 -2.85 17.63 6.36
C ALA A 192 -2.57 18.29 5.00
N GLN A 193 -1.44 17.95 4.38
CA GLN A 193 -1.07 18.45 3.05
C GLN A 193 -2.05 18.02 1.95
N THR A 194 -2.56 16.79 2.03
CA THR A 194 -3.55 16.27 1.08
C THR A 194 -4.88 17.01 1.22
N VAL A 195 -5.35 17.23 2.45
CA VAL A 195 -6.57 18.01 2.72
C VAL A 195 -6.41 19.45 2.22
N GLU A 196 -5.29 20.10 2.48
CA GLU A 196 -5.01 21.46 2.02
C GLU A 196 -5.02 21.54 0.48
N ARG A 197 -4.35 20.62 -0.20
CA ARG A 197 -4.33 20.54 -1.67
C ARG A 197 -5.71 20.23 -2.24
N ALA A 198 -6.46 19.31 -1.62
CA ALA A 198 -7.83 18.99 -2.04
C ALA A 198 -8.75 20.21 -1.93
N LYS A 199 -8.69 20.94 -0.80
CA LYS A 199 -9.38 22.22 -0.59
C LYS A 199 -9.02 23.24 -1.67
N TYR A 200 -7.74 23.39 -1.95
CA TYR A 200 -7.24 24.33 -2.96
C TYR A 200 -7.79 24.03 -4.36
N ILE A 201 -7.75 22.76 -4.79
CA ILE A 201 -8.20 22.36 -6.12
C ILE A 201 -9.73 22.49 -6.22
N MET A 202 -10.47 21.98 -5.22
CA MET A 202 -11.94 21.98 -5.23
C MET A 202 -12.52 23.39 -5.23
N LYS A 203 -11.93 24.36 -4.51
CA LYS A 203 -12.37 25.76 -4.52
C LYS A 203 -12.24 26.44 -5.89
N ARG A 204 -11.45 25.87 -6.79
CA ARG A 204 -11.15 26.43 -8.11
C ARG A 204 -11.70 25.57 -9.22
N LEU A 205 -12.37 24.47 -8.92
CA LEU A 205 -12.87 23.55 -9.92
C LEU A 205 -14.04 24.19 -10.69
N THR A 206 -13.85 24.41 -11.98
CA THR A 206 -14.87 24.92 -12.90
C THR A 206 -14.96 24.04 -14.15
N LYS A 207 -16.05 24.18 -14.92
CA LYS A 207 -16.20 23.49 -16.22
C LYS A 207 -15.07 23.82 -17.19
N GLU A 208 -14.53 25.04 -17.14
CA GLU A 208 -13.49 25.52 -18.05
C GLU A 208 -12.10 24.93 -17.72
N ASN A 209 -11.78 24.76 -16.44
CA ASN A 209 -10.45 24.31 -16.01
C ASN A 209 -10.38 22.82 -15.62
N VAL A 210 -11.46 22.07 -15.83
CA VAL A 210 -11.61 20.68 -15.39
C VAL A 210 -10.50 19.74 -15.84
N LYS A 211 -9.90 19.96 -17.03
CA LYS A 211 -8.77 19.15 -17.51
C LYS A 211 -7.51 19.36 -16.67
N GLN A 212 -7.23 20.60 -16.26
CA GLN A 212 -6.06 20.90 -15.43
C GLN A 212 -6.29 20.45 -13.99
N SER A 213 -7.43 20.82 -13.41
CA SER A 213 -7.82 20.44 -12.05
C SER A 213 -7.95 18.92 -11.92
N GLY A 214 -8.53 18.24 -12.92
CA GLY A 214 -8.64 16.79 -12.96
C GLY A 214 -7.29 16.07 -13.00
N ARG A 215 -6.29 16.61 -13.70
CA ARG A 215 -4.92 16.07 -13.59
C ARG A 215 -4.35 16.22 -12.19
N GLN A 216 -4.59 17.36 -11.52
CA GLN A 216 -4.12 17.56 -10.13
C GLN A 216 -4.84 16.63 -9.15
N ILE A 217 -6.16 16.44 -9.31
CA ILE A 217 -6.97 15.47 -8.57
C ILE A 217 -6.44 14.06 -8.80
N GLY A 218 -6.19 13.67 -10.05
CA GLY A 218 -5.58 12.39 -10.41
C GLY A 218 -4.28 12.16 -9.64
N LYS A 219 -3.32 13.09 -9.75
CA LYS A 219 -2.03 13.02 -9.04
C LYS A 219 -2.18 12.83 -7.53
N LEU A 220 -3.12 13.55 -6.91
CA LEU A 220 -3.39 13.46 -5.48
C LEU A 220 -4.05 12.13 -5.09
N SER A 221 -4.99 11.67 -5.93
CA SER A 221 -5.75 10.43 -5.74
C SER A 221 -4.89 9.17 -5.81
N HIS A 222 -3.79 9.17 -6.59
CA HIS A 222 -2.96 7.98 -6.76
C HIS A 222 -2.24 7.55 -5.46
N SER A 223 -1.97 8.51 -4.57
CA SER A 223 -1.31 8.26 -3.29
C SER A 223 -2.28 8.25 -2.11
N ASN A 224 -3.22 9.20 -2.08
CA ASN A 224 -4.10 9.42 -0.93
C ASN A 224 -5.60 9.53 -1.34
N PRO A 225 -6.19 8.46 -1.93
CA PRO A 225 -7.55 8.49 -2.45
C PRO A 225 -8.61 8.63 -1.36
N THR A 226 -8.45 7.98 -0.21
CA THR A 226 -9.46 7.97 0.87
C THR A 226 -9.72 9.38 1.42
N ILE A 227 -8.67 10.14 1.68
CA ILE A 227 -8.78 11.54 2.15
C ILE A 227 -9.42 12.42 1.08
N LEU A 228 -8.96 12.28 -0.16
CA LEU A 228 -9.43 13.09 -1.27
C LEU A 228 -10.92 12.88 -1.53
N PHE A 229 -11.37 11.63 -1.63
CA PHE A 229 -12.76 11.32 -1.93
C PHE A 229 -13.69 11.64 -0.78
N ASP A 230 -13.26 11.45 0.48
CA ASP A 230 -14.04 11.89 1.64
C ASP A 230 -14.30 13.41 1.59
N TYR A 231 -13.25 14.20 1.29
CA TYR A 231 -13.41 15.64 1.12
C TYR A 231 -14.26 15.98 -0.11
N MET A 232 -14.02 15.36 -1.27
CA MET A 232 -14.78 15.66 -2.49
C MET A 232 -16.27 15.34 -2.35
N LEU A 233 -16.62 14.19 -1.75
CA LEU A 233 -18.01 13.82 -1.48
C LEU A 233 -18.66 14.82 -0.51
N SER A 234 -17.93 15.29 0.51
CA SER A 234 -18.46 16.34 1.39
C SER A 234 -18.80 17.62 0.61
N GLN A 235 -17.99 18.01 -0.37
CA GLN A 235 -18.27 19.22 -1.16
C GLN A 235 -19.45 19.02 -2.10
N ILE A 236 -19.56 17.86 -2.76
CA ILE A 236 -20.67 17.56 -3.66
C ILE A 236 -22.01 17.53 -2.93
N GLN A 237 -22.04 17.04 -1.68
CA GLN A 237 -23.24 17.03 -0.84
C GLN A 237 -23.77 18.45 -0.54
N TRP A 238 -22.90 19.45 -0.47
CA TRP A 238 -23.29 20.83 -0.17
C TRP A 238 -23.49 21.70 -1.43
N TYR A 239 -22.93 21.32 -2.58
CA TYR A 239 -22.84 22.14 -3.78
C TYR A 239 -23.14 21.36 -5.06
N ASP A 240 -24.40 21.35 -5.49
CA ASP A 240 -24.86 20.60 -6.68
C ASP A 240 -24.16 21.01 -8.00
N ASN A 241 -23.75 22.28 -8.09
CA ASN A 241 -23.04 22.81 -9.25
C ASN A 241 -21.65 22.18 -9.46
N LEU A 242 -21.10 21.50 -8.44
CA LEU A 242 -19.82 20.80 -8.52
C LEU A 242 -19.93 19.37 -9.08
N ILE A 243 -21.13 18.79 -9.21
CA ILE A 243 -21.30 17.40 -9.65
C ILE A 243 -20.63 17.17 -11.02
N VAL A 244 -21.02 17.96 -12.03
CA VAL A 244 -20.52 17.77 -13.42
C VAL A 244 -19.00 17.98 -13.50
N PRO A 245 -18.42 19.10 -12.99
CA PRO A 245 -16.97 19.28 -12.98
C PRO A 245 -16.21 18.18 -12.23
N VAL A 246 -16.76 17.65 -11.13
CA VAL A 246 -16.13 16.55 -10.40
C VAL A 246 -16.12 15.30 -11.25
N VAL A 247 -17.25 14.87 -11.80
CA VAL A 247 -17.35 13.65 -12.61
C VAL A 247 -16.38 13.71 -13.80
N ASP A 248 -16.31 14.85 -14.49
CA ASP A 248 -15.37 15.07 -15.59
C ASP A 248 -13.89 14.98 -15.14
N SER A 249 -13.60 15.43 -13.91
CA SER A 249 -12.26 15.35 -13.32
C SER A 249 -11.83 13.91 -12.97
N LEU A 250 -12.79 13.02 -12.71
CA LEU A 250 -12.52 11.62 -12.33
C LEU A 250 -11.99 10.77 -13.48
N LYS A 251 -12.02 11.26 -14.74
CA LYS A 251 -11.44 10.55 -15.90
C LYS A 251 -9.97 10.17 -15.72
N TYR A 252 -9.24 10.87 -14.85
CA TYR A 252 -7.81 10.63 -14.57
C TYR A 252 -7.54 9.67 -13.41
N LEU A 253 -8.57 9.01 -12.85
CA LEU A 253 -8.41 8.04 -11.78
C LEU A 253 -7.84 6.70 -12.27
N THR A 254 -7.12 6.01 -11.37
CA THR A 254 -6.71 4.61 -11.55
C THR A 254 -7.83 3.66 -11.17
N SER A 255 -7.68 2.39 -11.54
CA SER A 255 -8.59 1.30 -11.18
C SER A 255 -8.77 1.16 -9.66
N LEU A 256 -7.67 1.29 -8.89
CA LEU A 256 -7.72 1.29 -7.42
C LEU A 256 -8.64 2.38 -6.90
N ASN A 257 -8.50 3.58 -7.48
CA ASN A 257 -9.18 4.77 -7.00
C ASN A 257 -10.69 4.69 -7.22
N TYR A 258 -11.15 4.05 -8.30
CA TYR A 258 -12.58 3.81 -8.48
C TYR A 258 -13.16 2.89 -7.42
N ASP A 259 -12.44 1.83 -7.01
CA ASP A 259 -12.90 0.91 -5.96
C ASP A 259 -12.89 1.58 -4.58
N VAL A 260 -11.89 2.43 -4.30
CA VAL A 260 -11.85 3.25 -3.08
C VAL A 260 -12.97 4.29 -3.07
N LEU A 261 -13.27 4.92 -4.22
CA LEU A 261 -14.39 5.85 -4.33
C LEU A 261 -15.72 5.16 -4.03
N ALA A 262 -15.93 3.93 -4.54
CA ALA A 262 -17.11 3.14 -4.23
C ALA A 262 -17.24 2.86 -2.71
N TYR A 263 -16.14 2.52 -2.04
CA TYR A 263 -16.10 2.41 -0.58
C TYR A 263 -16.49 3.73 0.10
N CYS A 264 -15.92 4.87 -0.32
CA CYS A 264 -16.24 6.17 0.27
C CYS A 264 -17.71 6.58 0.05
N ILE A 265 -18.32 6.19 -1.08
CA ILE A 265 -19.75 6.40 -1.32
C ILE A 265 -20.59 5.57 -0.35
N ILE A 266 -20.28 4.27 -0.19
CA ILE A 266 -20.99 3.39 0.76
C ILE A 266 -20.89 3.93 2.18
N GLU A 267 -19.70 4.36 2.58
CA GLU A 267 -19.48 4.97 3.89
C GLU A 267 -20.26 6.29 4.07
N ALA A 268 -20.30 7.13 3.03
CA ALA A 268 -21.07 8.37 3.06
C ALA A 268 -22.59 8.10 3.16
N LEU A 269 -23.11 7.10 2.46
CA LEU A 269 -24.50 6.66 2.52
C LEU A 269 -24.88 6.05 3.88
N ALA A 270 -23.93 5.39 4.53
CA ALA A 270 -24.14 4.76 5.83
C ALA A 270 -24.09 5.73 7.01
N ASN A 271 -23.69 7.00 6.81
CA ASN A 271 -23.54 7.96 7.90
C ASN A 271 -24.90 8.57 8.30
N PRO A 272 -25.43 8.29 9.51
CA PRO A 272 -26.72 8.79 9.96
C PRO A 272 -26.71 10.29 10.33
N GLU A 273 -25.54 10.89 10.57
CA GLU A 273 -25.40 12.31 10.91
C GLU A 273 -25.38 13.22 9.67
N LYS A 274 -25.28 12.64 8.47
CA LYS A 274 -25.34 13.39 7.22
C LYS A 274 -26.79 13.52 6.78
N GLU A 275 -27.43 14.63 7.18
CA GLU A 275 -28.75 15.00 6.67
C GLU A 275 -28.70 15.10 5.14
N TRP A 276 -29.46 14.24 4.46
CA TRP A 276 -29.67 14.34 3.03
C TRP A 276 -30.68 15.46 2.80
N LYS A 277 -30.30 16.49 2.03
CA LYS A 277 -31.27 17.50 1.60
C LYS A 277 -32.30 16.79 0.72
N ASN A 278 -33.55 16.72 1.21
CA ASN A 278 -34.72 16.32 0.43
C ASN A 278 -35.00 17.34 -0.68
#